data_AF-A0A356C111-F1
#
_entry.id   AF-A0A356C111-F1
#
_cell.length_a   1.000
_cell.length_b   1.000
_cell.length_c   1.000
_cell.angle_alpha   90.00
_cell.angle_beta   90.00
_cell.angle_gamma   90.00
#
_symmetry.space_group_name_H-M   'P 1'
#
loop_
_entity.id
_entity.type
_entity.pdbx_description
1 polymer ?
#
loop_
_entity_poly.entity_id
_entity_poly.type
_entity_poly.pdbx_seq_one_letter_code
_entity_poly.pdbx_strand_id
1 'polypeptide(L)' 'SGVVYDPCCGSGGMFVQSVKFVESHHGNKSNISIIGQEKTAVTWRLAKMN' A
#
# COMPACT_ATOMS: atom_id res chain seq x y z
N SER A 1 -15.35 -4.32 1.78
CA SER A 1 -13.97 -4.67 1.41
C SER A 1 -13.63 -4.00 0.09
N GLY A 2 -12.35 -3.71 -0.18
CA GLY A 2 -11.93 -2.99 -1.39
C GLY A 2 -10.47 -3.20 -1.75
N VAL A 3 -10.06 -2.70 -2.92
CA VAL A 3 -8.68 -2.79 -3.41
C VAL A 3 -8.11 -1.39 -3.56
N VAL A 4 -6.93 -1.16 -2.99
CA VAL A 4 -6.12 0.03 -3.20
C VAL A 4 -5.05 -0.32 -4.21
N TYR A 5 -5.11 0.30 -5.39
CA TYR A 5 -4.17 0.07 -6.48
C TYR A 5 -3.37 1.35 -6.78
N ASP A 6 -2.05 1.21 -6.84
CA ASP A 6 -1.13 2.28 -7.27
C ASP A 6 -0.21 1.76 -8.39
N PRO A 7 -0.34 2.25 -9.64
CA PRO A 7 0.47 1.80 -10.78
C PRO A 7 1.93 2.27 -10.73
N CYS A 8 2.28 3.20 -9.83
CA CYS A 8 3.61 3.79 -9.68
C CYS A 8 3.95 3.95 -8.20
N CYS A 9 3.88 2.86 -7.44
CA CYS A 9 3.83 2.91 -5.98
C CYS A 9 5.14 3.38 -5.32
N GLY A 10 6.24 3.48 -6.07
CA GLY A 10 7.52 3.91 -5.53
C GLY A 10 7.93 3.00 -4.37
N SER A 11 8.24 3.58 -3.22
CA SER A 11 8.54 2.85 -1.98
C SER A 11 7.30 2.37 -1.23
N GLY A 12 6.10 2.47 -1.79
CA GLY A 12 4.85 1.99 -1.17
C GLY A 12 4.30 2.89 -0.04
N GLY A 13 4.79 4.14 0.10
CA GLY A 13 4.39 5.03 1.21
C GLY A 13 2.89 5.30 1.28
N MET A 14 2.22 5.42 0.12
CA MET A 14 0.76 5.60 0.06
C MET A 14 -0.02 4.41 0.64
N PHE A 15 0.52 3.20 0.53
CA PHE A 15 -0.10 2.00 1.09
C PHE A 15 -0.04 1.99 2.61
N VAL A 16 1.14 2.31 3.18
CA VAL A 16 1.32 2.47 4.62
C VAL A 16 0.35 3.50 5.17
N GLN A 17 0.19 4.64 4.49
CA GLN A 17 -0.73 5.68 4.91
C GLN A 17 -2.20 5.28 4.76
N SER A 18 -2.54 4.53 3.71
CA SER A 18 -3.90 4.01 3.50
C SER A 18 -4.32 3.04 4.62
N VAL A 19 -3.41 2.17 5.07
CA VAL A 19 -3.67 1.28 6.22
C VAL A 19 -3.88 2.09 7.50
N LYS A 20 -3.00 3.07 7.77
CA LYS A 20 -3.12 3.95 8.94
C LYS A 20 -4.43 4.75 8.95
N PHE A 21 -4.88 5.20 7.79
CA PHE A 21 -6.15 5.90 7.64
C PHE A 21 -7.34 4.99 7.99
N VAL A 22 -7.32 3.73 7.52
CA VAL A 22 -8.36 2.75 7.86
C VAL A 22 -8.35 2.46 9.36
N GLU A 23 -7.18 2.24 9.95
CA GLU A 23 -7.03 1.99 11.40
C GLU A 23 -7.51 3.19 12.23
N SER A 24 -7.22 4.43 11.84
CA SER A 24 -7.65 5.64 12.56
C SER A 24 -9.14 5.90 12.49
N HIS A 25 -9.84 5.35 11.50
CA HIS A 25 -11.30 5.45 11.35
C HIS A 25 -12.03 4.20 11.85
N HIS A 26 -11.39 3.40 12.72
CA HIS A 26 -11.95 2.17 13.28
C HIS A 26 -12.34 1.12 12.22
N GLY A 27 -11.72 1.19 11.04
CA GLY A 27 -11.88 0.22 9.98
C GLY A 27 -10.98 -1.00 10.18
N ASN A 28 -11.31 -2.09 9.50
CA ASN A 28 -10.51 -3.32 9.54
C ASN A 28 -9.58 -3.39 8.33
N LYS A 29 -8.26 -3.40 8.57
CA LYS A 29 -7.25 -3.54 7.50
C LYS A 29 -7.36 -4.84 6.71
N SER A 30 -7.89 -5.91 7.29
CA SER A 30 -8.13 -7.17 6.57
C SER A 30 -9.21 -7.04 5.49
N ASN A 31 -9.98 -5.95 5.49
CA ASN A 31 -10.98 -5.67 4.47
C ASN A 31 -10.40 -4.94 3.25
N ILE A 32 -9.12 -4.57 3.26
CA ILE A 32 -8.46 -3.93 2.12
C ILE A 32 -7.37 -4.84 1.55
N SER A 33 -7.32 -4.93 0.23
CA SER A 33 -6.22 -5.56 -0.49
C SER A 33 -5.38 -4.47 -1.16
N ILE A 34 -4.06 -4.64 -1.19
CA ILE A 34 -3.13 -3.66 -1.71
C ILE A 34 -2.42 -4.24 -2.92
N ILE A 35 -2.44 -3.52 -4.04
CA ILE A 35 -1.79 -3.91 -5.29
C ILE A 35 -0.93 -2.74 -5.75
N GLY A 36 0.33 -3.00 -6.10
CA GLY A 36 1.25 -1.97 -6.55
C GLY A 36 2.08 -2.40 -7.74
N GLN A 37 2.43 -1.45 -8.60
CA GLN A 37 3.43 -1.61 -9.64
C GLN A 37 4.55 -0.58 -9.46
N GLU A 38 5.78 -1.02 -9.66
CA GLU A 38 6.97 -0.18 -9.65
C GLU A 38 7.96 -0.74 -10.66
N LYS A 39 8.46 0.12 -11.56
CA LYS A 39 9.37 -0.27 -12.65
C LYS A 39 10.77 -0.60 -12.13
N THR A 40 11.19 0.07 -11.07
CA THR A 40 12.56 0.04 -10.56
C THR A 40 12.70 -1.06 -9.51
N ALA A 41 13.48 -2.11 -9.82
CA ALA A 41 13.61 -3.27 -8.93
C ALA A 41 14.09 -2.94 -7.51
N VAL A 42 14.98 -1.96 -7.35
CA VAL A 42 15.45 -1.52 -6.02
C VAL A 42 14.31 -0.87 -5.24
N THR A 43 13.57 0.06 -5.86
CA THR A 43 12.45 0.75 -5.24
C THR A 43 11.31 -0.21 -4.90
N TRP A 44 11.04 -1.19 -5.77
CA TRP A 44 10.07 -2.26 -5.50
C TRP A 44 10.45 -3.11 -4.29
N ARG A 45 11.74 -3.39 -4.07
CA ARG A 45 12.20 -4.09 -2.85
C ARG A 45 11.95 -3.25 -1.61
N LEU A 46 12.18 -1.94 -1.68
CA LEU A 46 11.86 -1.03 -0.57
C LEU A 46 10.36 -1.03 -0.27
N ALA A 47 9.51 -1.03 -1.30
CA ALA A 47 8.06 -1.12 -1.13
C ALA A 47 7.57 -2.41 -0.47
N LYS A 48 8.30 -3.52 -0.61
CA LYS A 48 7.99 -4.78 0.06
C LYS A 48 8.50 -4.88 1.49
N MET A 49 9.52 -4.09 1.84
CA MET A 49 10.07 -4.04 3.20
C MET A 49 9.26 -3.12 4.10
N ASN A 50 8.64 -2.08 3.52
CA ASN A 50 7.69 -1.19 4.18
C ASN A 50 6.35 -1.89 4.45
#